data_AF-W2KKX9-F1
#
_entry.id   AF-W2KKX9-F1
#
_cell.length_a   1.000
_cell.length_b   1.000
_cell.length_c   1.000
_cell.angle_alpha   90.00
_cell.angle_beta   90.00
_cell.angle_gamma   90.00
#
_symmetry.space_group_name_H-M   'P 1'
#
loop_
_entity.id
_entity.type
_entity.pdbx_description
1 polymer ?
#
loop_
_entity_poly.entity_id
_entity_poly.type
_entity_poly.pdbx_seq_one_letter_code
_entity_poly.pdbx_strand_id
1 'polypeptide(L)'
;MNDVLYQNKISPETYFDALKLDPKLRFVSDSAVARANNPNLEKFLSYTSFYNKSQAGKREVAKAEDLIQKGVTDKVLLKNQISPEAYFEALKLDPKLKLIADSAVARKNNPDLEKFYTYATKYYNSLAGK
;
A
#
# COMPACT_ATOMS: atom_id res chain seq x y z
N MET A 1 3.33 19.64 -7.17
CA MET A 1 3.41 19.02 -5.82
C MET A 1 3.89 17.57 -5.93
N ASN A 2 3.17 16.70 -6.65
CA ASN A 2 3.56 15.29 -6.79
C ASN A 2 4.97 15.11 -7.39
N ASP A 3 5.32 15.88 -8.42
CA ASP A 3 6.68 15.85 -8.98
C ASP A 3 7.74 16.24 -7.95
N VAL A 4 7.49 17.26 -7.12
CA VAL A 4 8.43 17.70 -6.08
C VAL A 4 8.66 16.58 -5.06
N LEU A 5 7.59 15.95 -4.57
CA LEU A 5 7.69 14.82 -3.65
C LEU A 5 8.48 13.65 -4.27
N TYR A 6 8.19 13.34 -5.54
CA TYR A 6 8.85 12.26 -6.27
C TYR A 6 10.34 12.54 -6.53
N GLN A 7 10.70 13.75 -6.95
CA GLN A 7 12.09 14.15 -7.16
C GLN A 7 12.90 14.13 -5.86
N ASN A 8 12.25 14.42 -4.73
CA ASN A 8 12.84 14.30 -3.40
C ASN A 8 12.82 12.85 -2.86
N LYS A 9 12.45 11.87 -3.69
CA LYS A 9 12.41 10.43 -3.35
C LYS A 9 11.56 10.12 -2.12
N ILE A 10 10.51 10.91 -1.89
CA ILE A 10 9.56 10.68 -0.81
C ILE A 10 8.67 9.50 -1.19
N SER A 11 8.65 8.43 -0.41
CA SER A 11 7.73 7.31 -0.66
C SER A 11 6.28 7.71 -0.31
N PRO A 12 5.26 7.03 -0.86
CA PRO A 12 3.88 7.23 -0.44
C PRO A 12 3.71 7.13 1.08
N GLU A 13 4.36 6.15 1.74
CA GLU A 13 4.27 5.96 3.18
C GLU A 13 4.89 7.11 3.97
N THR A 14 6.07 7.60 3.56
CA THR A 14 6.67 8.78 4.18
C THR A 14 5.77 10.01 4.02
N TYR A 15 5.09 10.14 2.88
CA TYR A 15 4.14 11.22 2.66
C TYR A 15 2.88 11.07 3.54
N PHE A 16 2.35 9.86 3.69
CA PHE A 16 1.23 9.57 4.59
C PHE A 16 1.52 10.04 6.03
N ASP A 17 2.69 9.69 6.55
CA ASP A 17 3.11 10.06 7.91
C ASP A 17 3.28 11.58 8.04
N ALA A 18 3.86 12.24 7.03
CA ALA A 18 4.01 13.71 7.01
C ALA A 18 2.66 14.44 7.02
N LEU A 19 1.59 13.82 6.49
CA LEU A 19 0.23 14.34 6.50
C LEU A 19 -0.49 14.15 7.85
N LYS A 20 0.13 13.43 8.81
CA LYS A 20 -0.40 13.16 10.16
C LYS A 20 -1.80 12.54 10.14
N LEU A 21 -2.02 11.63 9.18
CA LEU A 21 -3.28 10.91 9.02
C LEU A 21 -3.41 9.80 10.07
N ASP A 22 -4.66 9.45 10.44
CA ASP A 22 -4.91 8.25 11.24
C ASP A 22 -4.40 7.02 10.47
N PRO A 23 -3.51 6.19 11.06
CA PRO A 23 -2.96 5.01 10.39
C PRO A 23 -3.99 4.05 9.81
N LYS A 24 -5.20 3.98 10.38
CA LYS A 24 -6.29 3.13 9.87
C LYS A 24 -6.76 3.56 8.48
N LEU A 25 -6.56 4.82 8.10
CA LEU A 25 -6.97 5.35 6.80
C LEU A 25 -6.19 4.76 5.63
N ARG A 26 -5.07 4.07 5.87
CA ARG A 26 -4.28 3.39 4.82
C ARG A 26 -5.11 2.38 4.03
N PHE A 27 -5.98 1.62 4.72
CA PHE A 27 -6.83 0.60 4.11
C PHE A 27 -8.05 1.17 3.38
N VAL A 28 -8.41 2.42 3.65
CA VAL A 28 -9.62 3.05 3.10
C VAL A 28 -9.30 4.33 2.33
N SER A 29 -8.03 4.53 1.95
CA SER A 29 -7.55 5.73 1.25
C SER A 29 -8.25 5.93 -0.10
N ASP A 30 -8.62 4.85 -0.78
CA ASP A 30 -9.38 4.87 -2.03
C ASP A 30 -10.88 5.20 -1.83
N SER A 31 -11.41 5.15 -0.60
CA SER A 31 -12.81 5.41 -0.31
C SER A 31 -13.17 6.88 -0.52
N ALA A 32 -14.10 7.15 -1.44
CA ALA A 32 -14.62 8.49 -1.70
C ALA A 32 -15.25 9.13 -0.45
N VAL A 33 -15.93 8.32 0.38
CA VAL A 33 -16.54 8.78 1.64
C VAL A 33 -15.47 9.20 2.65
N ALA A 34 -14.39 8.43 2.77
CA ALA A 34 -13.29 8.77 3.68
C ALA A 34 -12.56 10.05 3.22
N ARG A 35 -12.39 10.23 1.91
CA ARG A 35 -11.72 11.42 1.33
C ARG A 35 -12.57 12.69 1.40
N ALA A 36 -13.89 12.58 1.28
CA ALA A 36 -14.79 13.74 1.34
C ALA A 36 -14.60 14.57 2.62
N ASN A 37 -14.28 13.90 3.74
CA ASN A 37 -14.06 14.54 5.03
C ASN A 37 -12.58 14.71 5.39
N ASN A 38 -11.65 14.35 4.50
CA ASN A 38 -10.22 14.39 4.77
C ASN A 38 -9.40 14.82 3.54
N PRO A 39 -9.16 16.13 3.34
CA PRO A 39 -8.41 16.62 2.17
C PRO A 39 -6.95 16.18 2.15
N ASN A 40 -6.36 15.79 3.29
CA ASN A 40 -5.03 15.21 3.30
C ASN A 40 -5.03 13.77 2.76
N LEU A 41 -6.11 13.02 2.97
CA LEU A 41 -6.28 11.69 2.39
C LEU A 41 -6.40 11.76 0.86
N GLU A 42 -7.05 12.80 0.32
CA GLU A 42 -7.09 13.07 -1.13
C GLU A 42 -5.69 13.34 -1.69
N LYS A 43 -4.89 14.18 -1.01
CA LYS A 43 -3.50 14.45 -1.42
C LYS A 43 -2.65 13.19 -1.40
N PHE A 44 -2.78 12.38 -0.35
CA PHE A 44 -2.11 11.08 -0.27
C PHE A 44 -2.49 10.19 -1.46
N LEU A 45 -3.79 10.00 -1.72
CA LEU A 45 -4.24 9.17 -2.84
C LEU A 45 -3.71 9.67 -4.19
N SER A 46 -3.76 10.98 -4.43
CA SER A 46 -3.22 11.59 -5.64
C SER A 46 -1.74 11.28 -5.82
N TYR A 47 -0.96 11.40 -4.75
CA TYR A 47 0.47 11.12 -4.79
C TYR A 47 0.78 9.63 -4.97
N THR A 48 0.10 8.76 -4.24
CA THR A 48 0.27 7.29 -4.37
C THR A 48 -0.06 6.84 -5.79
N SER A 49 -1.15 7.34 -6.38
CA SER A 49 -1.53 7.04 -7.77
C SER A 49 -0.47 7.51 -8.78
N PHE A 50 0.14 8.67 -8.53
CA PHE A 50 1.25 9.17 -9.35
C PHE A 50 2.50 8.30 -9.21
N TYR A 51 2.88 7.96 -7.96
CA TYR A 51 4.06 7.15 -7.65
C TYR A 51 3.95 5.75 -8.25
N ASN A 52 2.80 5.08 -8.14
CA ASN A 52 2.62 3.71 -8.65
C ASN A 52 2.79 3.65 -10.18
N LYS A 53 2.38 4.70 -10.89
CA LYS A 53 2.56 4.81 -12.36
C LYS A 53 4.00 5.15 -12.78
N SER A 54 4.82 5.62 -11.84
CA SER A 54 6.23 5.99 -12.09
C SER A 54 7.12 4.77 -12.30
N GLN A 55 8.36 5.00 -12.71
CA GLN A 55 9.36 3.93 -12.83
C GLN A 55 9.73 3.32 -11.48
N ALA A 56 9.70 4.10 -10.38
CA ALA A 56 9.99 3.58 -9.05
C ALA A 56 8.91 2.58 -8.61
N GLY A 57 7.64 2.95 -8.73
CA GLY A 57 6.51 2.08 -8.42
C GLY A 57 6.53 0.78 -9.24
N LYS A 58 6.73 0.87 -10.56
CA LYS A 58 6.84 -0.30 -11.44
C LYS A 58 7.98 -1.25 -11.05
N ARG A 59 9.14 -0.71 -10.66
CA ARG A 59 10.29 -1.52 -10.19
C ARG A 59 9.99 -2.20 -8.86
N GLU A 60 9.27 -1.53 -7.98
CA GLU A 60 8.85 -2.08 -6.69
C GLU A 60 7.89 -3.25 -6.88
N VAL A 61 6.90 -3.12 -7.77
CA VAL A 61 5.98 -4.21 -8.17
C VAL A 61 6.77 -5.38 -8.76
N ALA A 62 7.65 -5.15 -9.73
CA ALA A 62 8.44 -6.22 -10.34
C ALA A 62 9.33 -6.95 -9.31
N LYS A 63 9.88 -6.21 -8.35
CA LYS A 63 10.65 -6.78 -7.23
C LYS A 63 9.75 -7.62 -6.32
N ALA A 64 8.53 -7.15 -6.02
CA ALA A 64 7.55 -7.91 -5.24
C ALA A 64 7.16 -9.20 -5.97
N GLU A 65 6.91 -9.15 -7.29
CA GLU A 65 6.61 -10.33 -8.11
C GLU A 65 7.74 -11.36 -8.07
N ASP A 66 9.00 -10.94 -8.26
CA ASP A 66 10.17 -11.82 -8.19
C ASP A 66 10.29 -12.50 -6.80
N LEU A 67 10.09 -11.74 -5.73
CA LEU A 67 10.13 -12.25 -4.36
C LEU A 67 8.99 -13.24 -4.09
N ILE A 68 7.78 -12.96 -4.55
CA ILE A 68 6.63 -13.86 -4.44
C ILE A 68 6.88 -15.16 -5.22
N GLN A 69 7.39 -15.07 -6.45
CA GLN A 69 7.74 -16.25 -7.27
C GLN A 69 8.79 -17.13 -6.60
N LYS A 70 9.75 -16.53 -5.88
CA LYS A 70 10.76 -17.24 -5.09
C LYS A 70 10.21 -17.85 -3.79
N GLY A 71 8.95 -17.61 -3.45
CA GLY A 71 8.32 -18.12 -2.23
C GLY A 71 8.94 -17.56 -0.96
N VAL A 72 9.46 -16.33 -0.98
CA VAL A 72 10.08 -15.74 0.20
C VAL A 72 9.07 -15.47 1.30
N THR A 73 9.54 -15.39 2.55
CA THR A 73 8.68 -15.06 3.70
C THR A 73 8.36 -13.57 3.78
N ASP A 74 7.28 -13.22 4.49
CA ASP A 74 6.94 -11.82 4.83
C ASP A 74 8.12 -11.05 5.42
N LYS A 75 8.97 -11.70 6.22
CA LYS A 75 10.16 -11.08 6.79
C LYS A 75 11.11 -10.55 5.71
N VAL A 76 11.26 -11.28 4.61
CA VAL A 76 12.10 -10.86 3.47
C VAL A 76 11.42 -9.71 2.71
N LEU A 77 10.10 -9.78 2.51
CA LEU A 77 9.34 -8.69 1.88
C LEU A 77 9.46 -7.39 2.70
N LEU A 78 9.28 -7.46 4.02
CA LEU A 78 9.44 -6.33 4.95
C LEU A 78 10.86 -5.76 4.93
N LYS A 79 11.90 -6.62 4.97
CA LYS A 79 13.31 -6.18 4.87
C LYS A 79 13.58 -5.42 3.57
N ASN A 80 12.89 -5.80 2.50
CA ASN A 80 12.99 -5.16 1.19
C ASN A 80 12.11 -3.92 1.03
N GLN A 81 11.36 -3.54 2.08
CA GLN A 81 10.45 -2.40 2.09
C GLN A 81 9.43 -2.44 0.95
N ILE A 82 8.92 -3.63 0.62
CA ILE A 82 7.85 -3.75 -0.36
C ILE A 82 6.59 -3.11 0.23
N SER A 83 6.08 -2.05 -0.39
CA SER A 83 4.83 -1.44 0.08
C SER A 83 3.65 -2.41 -0.09
N PRO A 84 2.60 -2.27 0.75
CA PRO A 84 1.37 -3.04 0.58
C PRO A 84 0.75 -2.88 -0.81
N GLU A 85 0.82 -1.69 -1.41
CA GLU A 85 0.39 -1.44 -2.79
C GLU A 85 1.16 -2.30 -3.80
N ALA A 86 2.49 -2.30 -3.75
CA ALA A 86 3.29 -3.11 -4.65
C ALA A 86 3.04 -4.61 -4.46
N TYR A 87 2.85 -5.04 -3.21
CA TYR A 87 2.48 -6.42 -2.88
C TYR A 87 1.10 -6.80 -3.43
N PHE A 88 0.10 -5.93 -3.28
CA PHE A 88 -1.25 -6.13 -3.81
C PHE A 88 -1.25 -6.29 -5.33
N GLU A 89 -0.55 -5.40 -6.04
CA GLU A 89 -0.42 -5.46 -7.49
C GLU A 89 0.31 -6.73 -7.94
N ALA A 90 1.37 -7.13 -7.23
CA ALA A 90 2.14 -8.34 -7.53
C ALA A 90 1.34 -9.64 -7.28
N LEU A 91 0.35 -9.62 -6.38
CA LEU A 91 -0.63 -10.71 -6.21
C LEU A 91 -1.67 -10.76 -7.34
N LYS A 92 -1.71 -9.76 -8.22
CA LYS A 92 -2.65 -9.67 -9.37
C LYS A 92 -4.11 -9.76 -8.95
N LEU A 93 -4.42 -9.24 -7.78
CA LEU A 93 -5.78 -9.15 -7.25
C LEU A 93 -6.62 -8.15 -8.07
N ASP A 94 -7.92 -8.37 -8.14
CA ASP A 94 -8.86 -7.37 -8.67
C ASP A 94 -8.73 -6.09 -7.81
N PRO A 95 -8.42 -4.91 -8.39
CA PRO A 95 -8.29 -3.65 -7.67
C PRO A 95 -9.47 -3.31 -6.76
N LYS A 96 -10.69 -3.74 -7.10
CA LYS A 96 -11.89 -3.51 -6.28
C LYS A 96 -11.84 -4.21 -4.93
N LEU A 97 -11.06 -5.29 -4.80
CA LEU A 97 -10.94 -6.03 -3.54
C LEU A 97 -10.25 -5.23 -2.45
N LYS A 98 -9.43 -4.24 -2.81
CA LYS A 98 -8.74 -3.38 -1.85
C LYS A 98 -9.72 -2.60 -0.95
N LEU A 99 -10.88 -2.20 -1.51
CA LEU A 99 -11.94 -1.50 -0.79
C LEU A 99 -12.62 -2.36 0.30
N ILE A 100 -12.50 -3.68 0.20
CA ILE A 100 -13.13 -4.63 1.13
C ILE A 100 -12.08 -5.48 1.87
N ALA A 101 -10.80 -5.13 1.78
CA ALA A 101 -9.71 -5.93 2.35
C ALA A 101 -9.80 -6.06 3.88
N ASP A 102 -10.36 -5.06 4.57
CA ASP A 102 -10.58 -5.10 6.02
C ASP A 102 -11.72 -6.06 6.43
N SER A 103 -12.60 -6.43 5.49
CA SER A 103 -13.71 -7.36 5.77
C SER A 103 -13.20 -8.79 5.96
N ALA A 104 -13.29 -9.30 7.19
CA ALA A 104 -12.97 -10.70 7.51
C ALA A 104 -13.79 -11.70 6.66
N VAL A 105 -15.03 -11.36 6.30
CA VAL A 105 -15.87 -12.20 5.43
C VAL A 105 -15.31 -12.24 4.01
N ALA A 106 -14.88 -11.10 3.47
CA ALA A 106 -14.27 -11.03 2.15
C ALA A 106 -12.98 -11.85 2.08
N ARG A 107 -12.14 -11.74 3.11
CA ARG A 107 -10.87 -12.47 3.21
C ARG A 107 -11.04 -13.98 3.36
N LYS A 108 -12.06 -14.44 4.10
CA LYS A 108 -12.37 -15.87 4.25
C LYS A 108 -12.57 -16.58 2.91
N ASN A 109 -13.12 -15.87 1.92
CA ASN A 109 -13.40 -16.41 0.60
C ASN A 109 -12.29 -16.10 -0.43
N ASN A 110 -11.24 -15.37 -0.03
CA ASN A 110 -10.14 -14.99 -0.91
C ASN A 110 -8.79 -15.08 -0.15
N PRO A 111 -8.10 -16.22 -0.24
CA PRO A 111 -6.83 -16.43 0.46
C PRO A 111 -5.73 -15.40 0.12
N ASP A 112 -5.71 -14.89 -1.12
CA ASP A 112 -4.72 -13.88 -1.51
C ASP A 112 -5.05 -12.50 -0.94
N LEU A 113 -6.35 -12.18 -0.77
CA LEU A 113 -6.78 -11.00 -0.01
C LEU A 113 -6.42 -11.11 1.47
N GLU A 114 -6.51 -12.30 2.07
CA GLU A 114 -6.05 -12.57 3.44
C GLU A 114 -4.53 -12.37 3.56
N LYS A 115 -3.74 -12.88 2.60
CA LYS A 115 -2.29 -12.66 2.55
C LYS A 115 -1.96 -11.18 2.45
N PHE A 116 -2.61 -10.46 1.54
CA PHE A 116 -2.46 -9.01 1.40
C PHE A 116 -2.74 -8.29 2.72
N TYR A 117 -3.91 -8.53 3.33
CA TYR A 117 -4.30 -7.86 4.56
C TYR A 117 -3.30 -8.14 5.69
N THR A 118 -2.94 -9.41 5.88
CA THR A 118 -1.96 -9.83 6.89
C THR A 118 -0.60 -9.14 6.68
N TYR A 119 -0.11 -9.12 5.43
CA TYR A 119 1.14 -8.47 5.10
C TYR A 119 1.08 -6.96 5.36
N ALA A 120 0.01 -6.29 4.88
CA ALA A 120 -0.19 -4.86 5.04
C ALA A 120 -0.23 -4.46 6.53
N THR A 121 -0.95 -5.22 7.37
CA THR A 121 -0.97 -5.00 8.82
C THR A 121 0.43 -5.11 9.43
N LYS A 122 1.20 -6.15 9.09
CA LYS A 122 2.59 -6.29 9.57
C LYS A 122 3.47 -5.14 9.11
N TYR A 123 3.35 -4.74 7.85
CA TYR A 123 4.11 -3.64 7.27
C TYR A 123 3.83 -2.33 7.99
N TYR A 124 2.57 -1.93 8.14
CA TYR A 124 2.22 -0.68 8.82
C TYR A 124 2.59 -0.69 10.30
N ASN A 125 2.45 -1.82 10.99
CA ASN A 125 2.90 -1.94 12.37
C ASN A 125 4.43 -1.80 12.50
N SER A 126 5.19 -2.25 11.49
CA SER A 126 6.64 -2.06 11.46
C SER A 126 7.08 -0.60 11.25
N LEU A 127 6.17 0.26 10.78
CA LEU A 127 6.40 1.70 10.67
C LEU A 127 6.08 2.43 11.98
N ALA A 128 5.02 2.02 12.68
CA ALA A 128 4.57 2.65 13.92
C ALA A 128 5.51 2.40 15.13
N GLY A 129 6.34 1.35 15.07
CA GLY A 129 7.34 1.03 16.10
C GLY A 129 8.72 1.65 15.88
N LYS A 130 8.84 2.66 15.02
CA LYS A 130 10.10 3.39 14.74
C LYS A 130 10.24 4.66 15.57
#